data_AF-A0A2A5WSD0-F1
#
_entry.id   AF-A0A2A5WSD0-F1
#
_cell.length_a   1.000
_cell.length_b   1.000
_cell.length_c   1.000
_cell.angle_alpha   90.00
_cell.angle_beta   90.00
_cell.angle_gamma   90.00
#
_symmetry.space_group_name_H-M   'P 1'
#
loop_
_entity.id
_entity.type
_entity.pdbx_description
1 polymer ?
#
loop_
_entity_poly.entity_id
_entity_poly.type
_entity_poly.pdbx_seq_one_letter_code
_entity_poly.pdbx_strand_id
1 'polypeptide(L)'
;MLLRYSSVDNIDAARERGLRELKIRLSILASYQRVSGSRLEFQLARVADTERRGDAPLQQDVDAIAALRTEIASTGRAIEEREAQVLEITRDYRQDRD
;
A
#
# COMPACT_ATOMS: atom_id res chain seq x y z
N MET A 1 1.95 -43.49 13.61
CA MET A 1 1.36 -42.79 12.45
C MET A 1 1.12 -41.33 12.84
N LEU A 2 2.16 -40.48 12.81
CA LEU A 2 2.12 -39.09 13.34
C LEU A 2 2.76 -38.05 12.39
N LEU A 3 3.46 -38.48 11.33
CA LEU A 3 4.21 -37.58 10.43
C LEU A 3 3.31 -36.74 9.51
N ARG A 4 2.10 -37.22 9.19
CA ARG A 4 1.22 -36.54 8.23
C ARG A 4 0.49 -35.32 8.83
N TYR A 5 0.12 -35.39 10.12
CA TYR A 5 -0.54 -34.26 10.81
C TYR A 5 0.43 -33.10 11.09
N SER A 6 1.67 -33.40 11.54
CA SER A 6 2.67 -32.35 11.78
C SER A 6 3.06 -31.58 10.52
N SER A 7 3.07 -32.22 9.35
CA SER A 7 3.39 -31.53 8.10
C SER A 7 2.28 -30.57 7.65
N VAL A 8 1.01 -30.92 7.84
CA VAL A 8 -0.13 -30.07 7.46
C VAL A 8 -0.23 -28.86 8.40
N ASP A 9 -0.10 -29.07 9.71
CA ASP A 9 -0.09 -27.97 10.70
C ASP A 9 1.06 -26.98 10.44
N ASN A 10 2.22 -27.47 10.00
CA ASN A 10 3.36 -26.62 9.64
C ASN A 10 3.10 -25.79 8.36
N ILE A 11 2.41 -26.36 7.37
CA ILE A 11 2.04 -25.66 6.12
C ILE A 11 1.01 -24.57 6.43
N ASP A 12 -0.01 -24.88 7.23
CA ASP A 12 -1.04 -23.91 7.63
C ASP A 12 -0.44 -22.77 8.46
N ALA A 13 0.46 -23.08 9.41
CA ALA A 13 1.14 -22.07 10.20
C ALA A 13 2.07 -21.17 9.35
N ALA A 14 2.75 -21.73 8.35
CA ALA A 14 3.58 -20.94 7.43
C ALA A 14 2.73 -20.01 6.56
N ARG A 15 1.59 -20.49 6.05
CA ARG A 15 0.64 -19.71 5.25
C ARG A 15 0.02 -18.58 6.06
N GLU A 16 -0.39 -18.84 7.30
CA GLU A 16 -0.96 -17.84 8.19
C GLU A 16 0.07 -16.74 8.54
N ARG A 17 1.35 -17.11 8.74
CA ARG A 17 2.44 -16.14 8.88
C ARG A 17 2.60 -15.27 7.62
N GLY A 18 2.58 -15.87 6.43
CA GLY A 18 2.64 -15.12 5.17
C GLY A 18 1.48 -14.14 5.00
N LEU A 19 0.25 -14.57 5.31
CA LEU A 19 -0.92 -13.71 5.24
C LEU A 19 -0.85 -12.54 6.24
N ARG A 20 -0.38 -12.79 7.47
CA ARG A 20 -0.15 -11.73 8.45
C ARG A 20 0.88 -10.72 7.95
N GLU A 21 1.99 -11.19 7.38
CA GLU A 21 3.03 -10.32 6.82
C GLU A 21 2.48 -9.44 5.69
N LEU A 22 1.69 -10.01 4.76
CA LEU A 22 1.05 -9.25 3.69
C LEU A 22 0.10 -8.17 4.24
N LYS A 23 -0.69 -8.49 5.26
CA LYS A 23 -1.57 -7.51 5.92
C LYS A 23 -0.79 -6.39 6.60
N ILE A 24 0.33 -6.70 7.24
CA ILE A 24 1.21 -5.69 7.84
C ILE A 24 1.75 -4.77 6.74
N ARG A 25 2.27 -5.32 5.64
CA ARG A 25 2.77 -4.53 4.50
C ARG A 25 1.68 -3.64 3.91
N LEU A 26 0.45 -4.15 3.74
CA LEU A 26 -0.69 -3.35 3.31
C LEU A 26 -0.99 -2.18 4.26
N SER A 27 -0.95 -2.40 5.58
CA SER A 27 -1.16 -1.31 6.55
C SER A 27 -0.08 -0.23 6.46
N ILE A 28 1.17 -0.62 6.19
CA ILE A 28 2.29 0.32 6.01
C ILE A 28 2.09 1.12 4.73
N LEU A 29 1.77 0.47 3.61
CA LEU A 29 1.52 1.13 2.33
C LEU A 29 0.32 2.08 2.40
N ALA A 30 -0.78 1.67 3.04
CA ALA A 30 -1.95 2.52 3.24
C ALA A 30 -1.63 3.75 4.12
N SER A 31 -0.82 3.56 5.17
CA SER A 31 -0.34 4.67 6.00
C SER A 31 0.52 5.63 5.19
N TYR A 32 1.45 5.10 4.40
CA TYR A 32 2.31 5.89 3.53
C TYR A 32 1.50 6.70 2.51
N GLN A 33 0.54 6.07 1.82
CA GLN A 33 -0.35 6.75 0.87
C GLN A 33 -1.12 7.89 1.53
N ARG A 34 -1.63 7.69 2.76
CA ARG A 34 -2.33 8.75 3.51
C ARG A 34 -1.40 9.93 3.81
N VAL A 35 -0.20 9.66 4.30
CA VAL A 35 0.79 10.70 4.62
C VAL A 35 1.18 11.48 3.37
N SER A 36 1.46 10.79 2.26
CA SER A 36 1.82 11.43 1.00
C SER A 36 0.65 12.23 0.41
N GLY A 37 -0.59 11.75 0.57
CA GLY A 37 -1.81 12.50 0.25
C GLY A 37 -1.93 13.80 1.04
N SER A 38 -1.79 13.77 2.37
CA SER A 38 -1.83 14.99 3.20
C SER A 38 -0.71 15.96 2.86
N ARG A 39 0.49 15.46 2.51
CA ARG A 39 1.60 16.31 2.02
C ARG A 39 1.25 16.96 0.69
N LEU A 40 0.64 16.23 -0.25
CA LEU A 40 0.22 16.77 -1.53
C LEU A 40 -0.83 17.86 -1.35
N GLU A 41 -1.83 17.64 -0.50
CA GLU A 41 -2.86 18.64 -0.16
C GLU A 41 -2.24 19.92 0.41
N PHE A 42 -1.30 19.79 1.34
CA PHE A 42 -0.58 20.92 1.90
C PHE A 42 0.19 21.71 0.82
N GLN A 43 0.88 21.02 -0.08
CA GLN A 43 1.63 21.67 -1.16
C GLN A 43 0.72 22.38 -2.16
N LEU A 44 -0.39 21.74 -2.54
CA LEU A 44 -1.39 22.35 -3.41
C LEU A 44 -2.04 23.59 -2.77
N ALA A 45 -2.34 23.53 -1.48
CA ALA A 45 -2.88 24.68 -0.75
C ALA A 45 -1.90 25.86 -0.75
N ARG A 46 -0.61 25.59 -0.51
CA ARG A 46 0.45 26.61 -0.56
C ARG A 46 0.58 27.23 -1.95
N VAL A 47 0.62 26.42 -3.01
CA VAL A 47 0.66 26.91 -4.39
C VAL A 47 -0.55 27.78 -4.70
N ALA A 48 -1.75 27.32 -4.34
CA ALA A 48 -2.98 28.07 -4.57
C ALA A 48 -3.02 29.40 -3.77
N ASP A 49 -2.46 29.43 -2.55
CA ASP A 49 -2.31 30.66 -1.77
C ASP A 49 -1.37 31.67 -2.46
N THR A 50 -0.27 31.20 -3.04
CA THR A 50 0.69 32.02 -3.81
C THR A 50 0.03 32.58 -5.06
N GLU A 51 -0.64 31.73 -5.85
CA GLU A 51 -1.34 32.16 -7.07
C GLU A 51 -2.45 33.17 -6.77
N ARG A 52 -3.18 32.99 -5.66
CA ARG A 52 -4.22 33.94 -5.21
C ARG A 52 -3.67 35.33 -4.86
N ARG A 53 -2.39 35.42 -4.51
CA ARG A 53 -1.69 36.71 -4.28
C ARG A 53 -1.19 37.35 -5.57
N GLY A 54 -1.34 36.66 -6.71
CA GLY A 54 -0.84 37.09 -8.01
C GLY A 54 0.62 36.72 -8.26
N ASP A 55 1.23 35.94 -7.37
CA ASP A 55 2.61 35.49 -7.48
C ASP A 55 2.67 34.15 -8.23
N ALA A 56 3.78 33.91 -8.93
CA ALA A 56 4.04 32.62 -9.54
C ALA A 56 4.48 31.59 -8.47
N PRO A 57 4.03 30.33 -8.54
CA PRO A 57 4.51 29.28 -7.67
C PRO A 57 6.02 29.06 -7.81
N LEU A 58 6.69 28.71 -6.72
CA LEU A 58 8.09 28.31 -6.77
C LEU A 58 8.21 27.00 -7.55
N GLN A 59 9.24 26.88 -8.41
CA GLN A 59 9.49 25.64 -9.16
C GLN A 59 9.63 24.43 -8.23
N GLN A 60 10.24 24.63 -7.06
CA GLN A 60 10.36 23.60 -6.03
C GLN A 60 9.00 23.04 -5.57
N ASP A 61 7.96 23.89 -5.50
CA ASP A 61 6.62 23.46 -5.09
C ASP A 61 5.95 22.63 -6.18
N VAL A 62 6.12 23.04 -7.44
CA VAL A 62 5.64 22.31 -8.62
C VAL A 62 6.32 20.93 -8.71
N ASP A 63 7.64 20.89 -8.53
CA ASP A 63 8.42 19.65 -8.56
C ASP A 63 8.02 18.72 -7.40
N ALA A 64 7.81 19.27 -6.20
CA ALA A 64 7.34 18.51 -5.05
C ALA A 64 5.96 17.90 -5.29
N ILE A 65 5.02 18.65 -5.89
CA ILE A 65 3.70 18.14 -6.27
C ILE A 65 3.83 16.99 -7.28
N ALA A 66 4.66 17.15 -8.32
CA ALA A 66 4.87 16.13 -9.34
C ALA A 66 5.47 14.84 -8.74
N ALA A 67 6.45 14.97 -7.85
CA ALA A 67 7.05 13.85 -7.13
C ALA A 67 6.02 13.13 -6.25
N LEU A 68 5.25 13.87 -5.44
CA LEU A 68 4.22 13.30 -4.55
C LEU A 68 3.12 12.57 -5.34
N ARG A 69 2.69 13.11 -6.48
CA ARG A 69 1.70 12.43 -7.35
C ARG A 69 2.23 11.11 -7.90
N THR A 70 3.50 11.10 -8.31
CA THR A 70 4.17 9.88 -8.81
C THR A 70 4.29 8.83 -7.70
N GLU A 71 4.70 9.27 -6.51
CA GLU A 71 4.82 8.43 -5.32
C GLU A 71 3.48 7.81 -4.92
N ILE A 72 2.41 8.60 -4.85
CA ILE A 72 1.05 8.13 -4.56
C ILE A 72 0.61 7.09 -5.60
N ALA A 73 0.82 7.35 -6.89
CA ALA A 73 0.46 6.42 -7.96
C ALA A 73 1.27 5.11 -7.88
N SER A 74 2.56 5.18 -7.53
CA SER A 74 3.39 3.99 -7.34
C SER A 74 2.94 3.18 -6.13
N THR A 75 2.56 3.84 -5.04
CA THR A 75 2.07 3.21 -3.82
C THR A 75 0.72 2.56 -4.04
N GLY A 76 -0.19 3.22 -4.77
CA GLY A 76 -1.50 2.67 -5.12
C GLY A 76 -1.38 1.36 -5.89
N ARG A 77 -0.50 1.31 -6.91
CA ARG A 77 -0.21 0.05 -7.63
C ARG A 77 0.35 -1.04 -6.71
N ALA A 78 1.27 -0.69 -5.82
CA ALA A 78 1.81 -1.64 -4.86
C ALA A 78 0.74 -2.18 -3.89
N ILE A 79 -0.26 -1.36 -3.51
CA ILE A 79 -1.40 -1.82 -2.70
C ILE A 79 -2.24 -2.81 -3.51
N GLU A 80 -2.65 -2.44 -4.72
CA GLU A 80 -3.47 -3.30 -5.61
C GLU A 80 -2.81 -4.68 -5.83
N GLU A 81 -1.50 -4.70 -6.11
CA GLU A 81 -0.73 -5.94 -6.27
C GLU A 81 -0.76 -6.81 -5.00
N ARG A 82 -0.67 -6.21 -3.82
CA ARG A 82 -0.67 -6.94 -2.54
C ARG A 82 -2.06 -7.40 -2.14
N GLU A 83 -3.09 -6.63 -2.45
CA GLU A 83 -4.49 -7.04 -2.27
C GLU A 83 -4.81 -8.24 -3.16
N ALA A 84 -4.35 -8.24 -4.42
CA ALA A 84 -4.49 -9.39 -5.32
C ALA A 84 -3.81 -10.65 -4.75
N GLN A 85 -2.59 -10.53 -4.23
CA GLN A 85 -1.88 -11.65 -3.58
C GLN A 85 -2.64 -12.19 -2.36
N VAL A 86 -3.24 -11.32 -1.55
CA VAL A 86 -4.07 -11.73 -0.40
C VAL A 86 -5.29 -12.52 -0.88
N LEU A 87 -5.96 -12.06 -1.94
CA LEU A 87 -7.12 -12.73 -2.52
C LEU A 87 -6.76 -14.10 -3.09
N GLU A 88 -5.65 -14.20 -3.82
CA GLU A 88 -5.13 -15.46 -4.38
C GLU A 88 -4.87 -16.49 -3.27
N ILE A 89 -4.07 -16.12 -2.26
CA ILE A 89 -3.76 -17.00 -1.12
C ILE A 89 -5.03 -17.40 -0.37
N THR A 90 -6.03 -16.52 -0.26
CA THR A 90 -7.30 -16.83 0.43
C THR A 90 -8.19 -17.75 -0.41
N ARG A 91 -8.21 -17.59 -1.73
CA ARG A 91 -9.00 -18.42 -2.65
C ARG A 91 -8.47 -19.85 -2.69
N ASP A 92 -7.17 -20.01 -2.88
CA ASP A 92 -6.51 -21.31 -2.90
C ASP A 92 -6.81 -22.09 -1.60
N TYR A 93 -6.88 -21.39 -0.46
CA TYR A 93 -7.17 -22.01 0.83
C TYR A 93 -8.59 -22.58 0.93
N ARG A 94 -9.58 -21.88 0.36
CA ARG A 94 -10.96 -22.39 0.34
C ARG A 94 -11.07 -23.62 -0.54
N GLN A 95 -10.40 -23.60 -1.69
CA GLN A 95 -10.41 -24.72 -2.65
C GLN A 95 -9.67 -25.95 -2.14
N ASP A 96 -8.61 -25.79 -1.33
CA ASP A 96 -7.90 -26.91 -0.69
C ASP A 96 -8.72 -27.60 0.44
N ARG A 97 -9.76 -26.94 0.96
CA ARG A 97 -10.56 -27.40 2.11
C ARG A 97 -11.91 -28.02 1.74
N ASP A 98 -12.37 -27.82 0.51
CA ASP A 98 -13.58 -28.44 -0.06
C ASP A 98 -13.24 -29.77 -0.75
#